data_AF-A0A2H9MLV3-F1
#
_entry.id   AF-A0A2H9MLV3-F1
#
_cell.length_a   1.000
_cell.length_b   1.000
_cell.length_c   1.000
_cell.angle_alpha   90.00
_cell.angle_beta   90.00
_cell.angle_gamma   90.00
#
_symmetry.space_group_name_H-M   'P 1'
#
loop_
_entity.id
_entity.type
_entity.pdbx_description
1 polymer ?
#
loop_
_entity_poly.entity_id
_entity_poly.type
_entity_poly.pdbx_seq_one_letter_code
_entity_poly.pdbx_strand_id
1 'polypeptide(L)'
;MTKMIRIENGNNGRIIVKFPYNPAYIKKIKTIKGYKWHPEERYWSFQPNDGIVEKLVSAFDGESIDIDPSLQSSRGELEDLRRELVSRKYSTKTIKAYVYYNKNFLEFIKKASTEVINEDIKDFLVYLSDALWHDSEKNTKLTLTYSIKILIYIF
;
A
#
# COMPACT_ATOMS: atom_id res chain seq x y z
N MET A 1 21.39 23.07 4.50
CA MET A 1 20.40 22.37 5.35
C MET A 1 19.50 21.55 4.44
N THR A 2 19.57 20.23 4.53
CA THR A 2 18.90 19.30 3.61
C THR A 2 17.38 19.33 3.87
N LYS A 3 16.59 19.76 2.88
CA LYS A 3 15.12 19.72 2.92
C LYS A 3 14.67 18.29 2.65
N MET A 4 14.74 17.43 3.67
CA MET A 4 14.36 16.03 3.56
C MET A 4 12.95 15.85 4.11
N ILE A 5 12.05 15.35 3.27
CA ILE A 5 10.68 14.98 3.67
C ILE A 5 10.73 13.52 4.10
N ARG A 6 10.39 13.21 5.35
CA ARG A 6 10.34 11.83 5.85
C ARG A 6 8.92 11.32 5.88
N ILE A 7 8.69 10.13 5.33
CA ILE A 7 7.43 9.38 5.39
C ILE A 7 7.71 8.08 6.11
N GLU A 8 7.02 7.84 7.23
CA GLU A 8 7.28 6.70 8.12
C GLU A 8 5.98 6.07 8.64
N ASN A 9 6.07 4.81 9.06
CA ASN A 9 4.99 4.13 9.76
C ASN A 9 4.90 4.61 11.21
N GLY A 10 3.74 5.06 11.65
CA GLY A 10 3.44 5.36 13.05
C GLY A 10 2.93 4.12 13.80
N ASN A 11 3.13 4.11 15.11
CA ASN A 11 2.79 2.98 16.01
C ASN A 11 1.31 2.51 15.94
N ASN A 12 0.40 3.35 15.47
CA ASN A 12 -1.04 3.04 15.38
C ASN A 12 -1.49 2.74 13.93
N GLY A 13 -0.56 2.34 13.05
CA GLY A 13 -0.82 2.13 11.62
C GLY A 13 -1.09 3.44 10.86
N ARG A 14 -0.83 4.59 11.46
CA ARG A 14 -0.96 5.91 10.79
C ARG A 14 0.31 6.21 10.03
N ILE A 15 0.17 6.80 8.84
CA ILE A 15 1.34 7.28 8.10
C ILE A 15 1.74 8.64 8.63
N ILE A 16 2.99 8.78 9.03
CA ILE A 16 3.57 10.02 9.57
C ILE A 16 4.39 10.70 8.47
N VAL A 17 4.26 12.02 8.39
CA VAL A 17 5.03 12.86 7.48
C VAL A 17 5.70 13.98 8.26
N LYS A 18 7.03 14.05 8.15
CA LYS A 18 7.88 15.02 8.84
C LYS A 18 8.65 15.84 7.81
N PHE A 19 8.63 17.15 7.95
CA PHE A 19 9.46 18.06 7.17
C PHE A 19 9.70 19.37 7.93
N PRO A 20 10.78 20.12 7.61
CA PRO A 20 10.97 21.48 8.11
C PRO A 20 9.82 22.38 7.69
N TYR A 21 9.47 23.36 8.53
CA TYR A 21 8.37 24.28 8.25
C TYR A 21 8.50 24.88 6.84
N ASN A 22 7.52 24.56 5.99
CA ASN A 22 7.45 25.05 4.63
C ASN A 22 5.97 25.25 4.25
N PRO A 23 5.52 26.50 4.04
CA PRO A 23 4.11 26.78 3.74
C PRO A 23 3.63 26.11 2.45
N ALA A 24 4.52 25.88 1.47
CA ALA A 24 4.19 25.16 0.25
C ALA A 24 3.91 23.67 0.53
N TYR A 25 4.70 23.03 1.40
CA TYR A 25 4.48 21.62 1.79
C TYR A 25 3.22 21.46 2.64
N ILE A 26 2.92 22.42 3.52
CA ILE A 26 1.67 22.43 4.28
C ILE A 26 0.47 22.53 3.33
N LYS A 27 0.54 23.38 2.30
CA LYS A 27 -0.51 23.49 1.27
C LYS A 27 -0.71 22.17 0.54
N LYS A 28 0.38 21.47 0.17
CA LYS A 28 0.35 20.14 -0.45
C LYS A 28 -0.28 19.08 0.46
N ILE A 29 0.08 19.01 1.74
CA ILE A 29 -0.52 18.05 2.69
C ILE A 29 -2.01 18.28 2.88
N LYS A 30 -2.42 19.55 2.99
CA LYS A 30 -3.82 19.89 3.25
C LYS A 30 -4.77 19.52 2.10
N THR A 31 -4.28 19.21 0.90
CA THR A 31 -5.13 18.71 -0.20
C THR A 31 -5.54 17.26 -0.01
N ILE A 32 -4.78 16.49 0.75
CA ILE A 32 -5.02 15.06 1.01
C ILE A 32 -5.96 14.94 2.20
N LYS A 33 -7.10 14.25 2.08
CA LYS A 33 -8.06 14.13 3.21
C LYS A 33 -7.51 13.28 4.35
N GLY A 34 -8.01 13.52 5.57
CA GLY A 34 -7.72 12.69 6.74
C GLY A 34 -6.40 13.00 7.46
N TYR A 35 -5.83 14.19 7.26
CA TYR A 35 -4.65 14.65 7.98
C TYR A 35 -4.97 15.08 9.42
N LYS A 36 -3.99 14.91 10.31
CA LYS A 36 -3.97 15.43 11.68
C LYS A 36 -2.60 16.03 11.97
N TRP A 37 -2.56 17.25 12.47
CA TRP A 37 -1.33 17.88 12.94
C TRP A 37 -1.05 17.49 14.39
N HIS A 38 0.20 17.13 14.69
CA HIS A 38 0.67 16.81 16.05
C HIS A 38 1.73 17.85 16.45
N PRO A 39 1.36 18.86 17.26
CA PRO A 39 2.22 20.00 17.55
C PRO A 39 3.39 19.66 18.48
N GLU A 40 3.25 18.67 19.36
CA GLU A 40 4.28 18.29 20.34
C GLU A 40 5.50 17.68 19.64
N GLU A 41 5.27 16.74 18.72
CA GLU A 41 6.32 16.05 17.97
C GLU A 41 6.53 16.61 16.56
N ARG A 42 5.76 17.65 16.19
CA ARG A 42 5.86 18.42 14.95
C ARG A 42 5.76 17.59 13.67
N TYR A 43 4.76 16.72 13.60
CA TYR A 43 4.49 15.92 12.41
C TYR A 43 3.03 15.95 11.97
N TRP A 44 2.80 15.62 10.71
CA TRP A 44 1.48 15.35 10.16
C TRP A 44 1.24 13.85 10.18
N SER A 45 0.05 13.40 10.58
CA SER A 45 -0.33 12.00 10.43
C SER A 45 -1.62 11.84 9.65
N PHE A 46 -1.66 10.78 8.87
CA PHE A 46 -2.79 10.44 8.02
C PHE A 46 -3.41 9.14 8.51
N GLN A 47 -4.74 9.05 8.40
CA GLN A 47 -5.39 7.75 8.57
C GLN A 47 -4.87 6.78 7.51
N PRO A 48 -4.57 5.51 7.88
CA PRO A 48 -4.27 4.50 6.89
C PRO A 48 -5.47 4.38 5.96
N ASN A 49 -5.21 4.57 4.67
CA ASN A 49 -6.18 4.31 3.62
C ASN A 49 -5.47 3.82 2.38
N ASP A 50 -6.25 3.18 1.51
CA ASP A 50 -5.73 2.74 0.24
C ASP A 50 -5.17 3.91 -0.57
N GLY A 51 -3.87 3.84 -0.84
CA GLY A 51 -3.19 4.80 -1.70
C GLY A 51 -2.60 6.01 -0.98
N ILE A 52 -2.61 6.06 0.36
CA ILE A 52 -2.18 7.26 1.09
C ILE A 52 -0.70 7.58 0.89
N VAL A 53 0.15 6.55 0.87
CA VAL A 53 1.60 6.70 0.65
C VAL A 53 1.84 7.20 -0.77
N GLU A 54 1.12 6.68 -1.76
CA GLU A 54 1.19 7.06 -3.16
C GLU A 54 0.73 8.51 -3.37
N LYS A 55 -0.36 8.91 -2.70
CA LYS A 55 -0.83 10.31 -2.70
C LYS A 55 0.21 11.23 -2.09
N LEU A 56 0.85 10.83 -0.99
CA LEU A 56 1.90 11.60 -0.34
C LEU A 56 3.13 11.74 -1.23
N VAL A 57 3.61 10.65 -1.80
CA VAL A 57 4.75 10.66 -2.72
C VAL A 57 4.45 11.51 -3.94
N SER A 58 3.26 11.37 -4.54
CA SER A 58 2.85 12.17 -5.71
C SER A 58 2.72 13.66 -5.37
N ALA A 59 2.26 14.01 -4.16
CA ALA A 59 2.18 15.41 -3.74
C ALA A 59 3.56 16.08 -3.62
N PHE A 60 4.59 15.28 -3.34
CA PHE A 60 5.98 15.72 -3.20
C PHE A 60 6.86 15.33 -4.39
N ASP A 61 6.26 15.04 -5.55
CA ASP A 61 7.01 14.76 -6.77
C ASP A 61 8.01 15.89 -7.08
N GLY A 62 9.25 15.51 -7.38
CA GLY A 62 10.39 16.43 -7.57
C GLY A 62 11.10 16.91 -6.28
N GLU A 63 10.65 16.52 -5.09
CA GLU A 63 11.33 16.80 -3.82
C GLU A 63 12.14 15.58 -3.34
N SER A 64 13.12 15.80 -2.46
CA SER A 64 13.86 14.70 -1.83
C SER A 64 13.02 14.08 -0.71
N ILE A 65 12.50 12.87 -0.97
CA ILE A 65 11.67 12.10 -0.04
C ILE A 65 12.47 10.91 0.48
N ASP A 66 12.51 10.78 1.80
CA ASP A 66 12.99 9.64 2.56
C ASP A 66 11.79 8.82 3.00
N ILE A 67 11.63 7.63 2.44
CA ILE A 67 10.50 6.75 2.73
C ILE A 67 11.05 5.59 3.56
N ASP A 68 10.45 5.37 4.72
CA ASP A 68 10.73 4.21 5.55
C ASP A 68 10.69 2.92 4.70
N PRO A 69 11.73 2.07 4.72
CA PRO A 69 11.77 0.84 3.93
C PRO A 69 10.55 -0.07 4.15
N SER A 70 9.94 -0.06 5.34
CA SER A 70 8.71 -0.80 5.63
C SER A 70 7.50 -0.34 4.82
N LEU A 71 7.54 0.89 4.29
CA LEU A 71 6.55 1.45 3.35
C LEU A 71 6.92 1.23 1.88
N GLN A 72 8.16 0.81 1.60
CA GLN A 72 8.65 0.59 0.24
C GLN A 72 8.45 -0.84 -0.23
N SER A 73 8.56 -1.85 0.65
CA SER A 73 8.47 -3.27 0.26
C SER A 73 7.20 -3.57 -0.53
N SER A 74 6.02 -3.23 0.02
CA SER A 74 4.75 -3.49 -0.66
C SER A 74 4.58 -2.71 -1.97
N ARG A 75 5.21 -1.55 -2.12
CA ARG A 75 5.08 -0.71 -3.31
C ARG A 75 5.92 -1.22 -4.48
N GLY A 76 7.13 -1.73 -4.21
CA GLY A 76 7.94 -2.42 -5.19
C GLY A 76 7.25 -3.70 -5.66
N GLU A 77 6.84 -4.53 -4.71
CA GLU A 77 6.18 -5.82 -4.94
C GLU A 77 4.90 -5.68 -5.79
N LEU A 78 4.09 -4.65 -5.54
CA LEU A 78 2.86 -4.41 -6.31
C LEU A 78 3.12 -3.83 -7.71
N GLU A 79 4.15 -3.01 -7.91
CA GLU A 79 4.52 -2.52 -9.24
C GLU A 79 5.13 -3.63 -10.10
N ASP A 80 5.93 -4.52 -9.51
CA ASP A 80 6.47 -5.69 -10.19
C ASP A 80 5.36 -6.66 -10.59
N LEU A 81 4.40 -6.92 -9.69
CA LEU A 81 3.17 -7.64 -10.03
C LEU A 81 2.42 -6.96 -11.18
N ARG A 82 2.25 -5.64 -11.13
CA ARG A 82 1.54 -4.89 -12.18
C ARG A 82 2.26 -5.03 -13.52
N ARG A 83 3.59 -4.92 -13.57
CA ARG A 83 4.41 -5.10 -14.78
C ARG A 83 4.27 -6.51 -15.34
N GLU A 84 4.30 -7.52 -14.47
CA GLU A 84 4.13 -8.92 -14.88
C GLU A 84 2.73 -9.15 -15.48
N LEU A 85 1.69 -8.60 -14.85
CA LEU A 85 0.32 -8.73 -15.37
C LEU A 85 0.12 -7.99 -16.72
N VAL A 86 0.80 -6.86 -16.92
CA VAL A 86 0.83 -6.16 -18.21
C VAL A 86 1.55 -7.00 -19.27
N SER A 87 2.70 -7.59 -18.93
CA SER A 87 3.47 -8.48 -19.82
C SER A 87 2.63 -9.68 -20.30
N ARG A 88 1.81 -10.24 -19.39
CA ARG A 88 0.87 -11.33 -19.66
C ARG A 88 -0.41 -10.90 -20.40
N LYS A 89 -0.54 -9.62 -20.76
CA LYS A 89 -1.68 -9.04 -21.50
C LYS A 89 -3.02 -9.19 -20.77
N TYR A 90 -3.02 -9.17 -19.44
CA TYR A 90 -4.28 -9.11 -18.69
C TYR A 90 -5.02 -7.79 -18.94
N SER A 91 -6.35 -7.84 -18.83
CA SER A 91 -7.17 -6.63 -18.97
C SER A 91 -6.89 -5.63 -17.86
N THR A 92 -7.09 -4.33 -18.12
CA THR A 92 -6.93 -3.27 -17.12
C THR A 92 -7.84 -3.47 -15.90
N LYS A 93 -9.03 -4.03 -16.10
CA LYS A 93 -9.95 -4.42 -15.02
C LYS A 93 -9.35 -5.51 -14.14
N THR A 94 -8.77 -6.54 -14.75
CA THR A 94 -8.11 -7.65 -14.04
C THR A 94 -6.88 -7.18 -13.29
N ILE A 95 -6.04 -6.35 -13.92
CA ILE A 95 -4.84 -5.79 -13.29
C ILE A 95 -5.21 -5.01 -12.03
N LYS A 96 -6.21 -4.11 -12.12
CA LYS A 96 -6.68 -3.34 -10.96
C LYS A 96 -7.19 -4.24 -9.83
N ALA A 97 -7.98 -5.25 -10.17
CA ALA A 97 -8.49 -6.19 -9.18
C ALA A 97 -7.33 -6.95 -8.51
N TYR A 98 -6.38 -7.47 -9.28
CA TYR A 98 -5.28 -8.27 -8.75
C TYR A 98 -4.36 -7.44 -7.86
N VAL A 99 -3.99 -6.23 -8.29
CA VAL A 99 -3.19 -5.30 -7.47
C VAL A 99 -3.93 -4.96 -6.16
N TYR A 100 -5.23 -4.67 -6.24
CA TYR A 100 -6.04 -4.37 -5.05
C TYR A 100 -6.04 -5.53 -4.04
N TYR A 101 -6.28 -6.76 -4.48
CA TYR A 101 -6.35 -7.89 -3.56
C TYR A 101 -4.98 -8.30 -3.02
N ASN A 102 -3.92 -8.22 -3.83
CA ASN A 102 -2.56 -8.48 -3.37
C ASN A 102 -2.10 -7.43 -2.36
N LYS A 103 -2.53 -6.17 -2.53
CA LYS A 103 -2.30 -5.14 -1.53
C LYS A 103 -2.98 -5.47 -0.20
N ASN A 104 -4.27 -5.80 -0.23
CA ASN A 104 -5.01 -6.21 0.97
C ASN A 104 -4.39 -7.45 1.63
N PHE A 105 -3.89 -8.39 0.82
CA PHE A 105 -3.19 -9.57 1.32
C PHE A 105 -1.92 -9.20 2.07
N LEU A 106 -1.04 -8.38 1.48
CA LEU A 106 0.20 -7.92 2.12
C LEU A 106 -0.07 -7.14 3.42
N GLU A 107 -1.12 -6.31 3.43
CA GLU A 107 -1.55 -5.58 4.63
C GLU A 107 -2.12 -6.51 5.72
N PHE A 108 -2.80 -7.60 5.33
CA PHE A 108 -3.35 -8.59 6.25
C PHE A 108 -2.25 -9.40 6.94
N ILE A 109 -1.27 -9.90 6.18
CA ILE A 109 -0.23 -10.79 6.72
C ILE A 109 0.88 -10.01 7.45
N LYS A 110 1.15 -8.76 7.06
CA LYS A 110 2.23 -7.92 7.60
C LYS A 110 3.61 -8.59 7.54
N LYS A 111 3.83 -9.38 6.49
CA LYS A 111 5.07 -10.10 6.18
C LYS A 111 5.59 -9.65 4.82
N ALA A 112 6.88 -9.84 4.57
CA ALA A 112 7.44 -9.66 3.23
C ALA A 112 6.88 -10.72 2.27
N SER A 113 6.74 -10.42 0.97
CA SER A 113 6.21 -11.40 0.01
C SER A 113 7.03 -12.69 -0.07
N THR A 114 8.34 -12.60 0.18
CA THR A 114 9.29 -13.73 0.26
C THR A 114 9.04 -14.67 1.44
N GLU A 115 8.32 -14.23 2.46
CA GLU A 115 8.04 -14.99 3.68
C GLU A 115 6.63 -15.59 3.70
N VAL A 116 5.87 -15.39 2.61
CA VAL A 116 4.50 -15.87 2.49
C VAL A 116 4.46 -17.39 2.41
N ILE A 117 3.71 -18.03 3.31
CA ILE A 117 3.43 -19.46 3.28
C ILE A 117 1.99 -19.76 2.84
N ASN A 118 1.70 -21.03 2.52
CA ASN A 118 0.35 -21.42 2.08
C ASN A 118 -0.72 -21.17 3.17
N GLU A 119 -0.35 -21.27 4.44
CA GLU A 119 -1.24 -20.99 5.57
C GLU A 119 -1.69 -19.51 5.56
N ASP A 120 -0.80 -18.57 5.25
CA ASP A 120 -1.13 -17.15 5.12
C ASP A 120 -2.21 -16.91 4.06
N ILE A 121 -2.12 -17.62 2.93
CA ILE A 121 -3.11 -17.55 1.85
C ILE A 121 -4.45 -18.11 2.32
N LYS A 122 -4.46 -19.24 3.04
CA LYS A 122 -5.69 -19.84 3.59
C LYS A 122 -6.36 -18.90 4.58
N ASP A 123 -5.59 -18.32 5.50
CA ASP A 123 -6.09 -17.39 6.51
C ASP A 123 -6.70 -16.15 5.88
N PHE A 124 -6.05 -15.61 4.84
CA PHE A 124 -6.62 -14.49 4.08
C PHE A 124 -7.90 -14.86 3.33
N LEU A 125 -7.98 -16.06 2.75
CA LEU A 125 -9.19 -16.54 2.08
C LEU A 125 -10.36 -16.74 3.06
N VAL A 126 -10.09 -17.17 4.29
CA VAL A 126 -11.08 -17.25 5.37
C VAL A 126 -11.53 -15.84 5.76
N TYR A 127 -10.59 -14.92 5.98
CA TYR A 127 -10.89 -13.51 6.27
C TYR A 127 -11.79 -12.87 5.20
N LEU A 128 -11.48 -13.05 3.91
CA LEU A 128 -12.32 -12.58 2.82
C LEU A 128 -13.68 -13.28 2.80
N SER A 129 -13.75 -14.54 3.22
CA SER A 129 -15.00 -15.28 3.30
C SER A 129 -15.95 -14.70 4.35
N ASP A 130 -15.42 -14.27 5.48
CA ASP A 130 -16.23 -13.68 6.56
C ASP A 130 -16.56 -12.21 6.28
N ALA A 131 -15.69 -11.48 5.57
CA ALA A 131 -15.84 -10.04 5.31
C ALA A 131 -16.69 -9.69 4.07
N LEU A 132 -16.77 -10.55 3.04
CA LEU A 132 -17.35 -10.20 1.72
C LEU A 132 -18.54 -11.07 1.26
N TRP A 133 -19.02 -12.03 2.07
CA TRP A 133 -20.10 -12.93 1.62
C TRP A 133 -21.50 -12.34 1.79
N HIS A 134 -21.86 -11.44 0.87
CA HIS A 134 -23.16 -11.44 0.22
C HIS A 134 -22.88 -11.46 -1.30
N ASP A 135 -22.97 -12.65 -1.88
CA ASP A 135 -23.18 -12.88 -3.32
C ASP A 135 -22.06 -12.47 -4.32
N SER A 136 -21.03 -13.33 -4.52
CA SER A 136 -20.46 -13.60 -5.86
C SER A 136 -19.39 -14.72 -5.88
N GLU A 137 -19.72 -15.77 -6.64
CA GLU A 137 -18.94 -16.82 -7.33
C GLU A 137 -17.57 -17.34 -6.84
N LYS A 138 -17.45 -18.69 -6.90
CA LYS A 138 -16.22 -19.51 -6.82
C LYS A 138 -15.07 -19.06 -7.73
N ASN A 139 -15.35 -18.32 -8.81
CA ASN A 139 -14.35 -17.76 -9.73
C ASN A 139 -13.41 -16.75 -9.06
N THR A 140 -13.90 -16.01 -8.06
CA THR A 140 -13.10 -15.01 -7.32
C THR A 140 -12.01 -15.69 -6.48
N LYS A 141 -12.29 -16.85 -5.88
CA LYS A 141 -11.31 -17.62 -5.08
C LYS A 141 -10.14 -18.14 -5.94
N LEU A 142 -10.43 -18.68 -7.12
CA LEU A 142 -9.40 -19.18 -8.05
C LEU A 142 -8.55 -18.02 -8.59
N THR A 143 -9.17 -16.96 -9.07
CA THR A 143 -8.46 -15.78 -9.63
C THR A 143 -7.57 -15.09 -8.58
N LEU A 144 -8.04 -14.96 -7.33
CA LEU A 144 -7.24 -14.47 -6.21
C LEU A 144 -6.03 -15.36 -5.91
N THR A 145 -6.26 -16.68 -5.78
CA THR A 145 -5.19 -17.64 -5.48
C THR A 145 -4.12 -17.64 -6.58
N TYR A 146 -4.53 -17.56 -7.86
CA TYR A 146 -3.59 -17.43 -8.97
C TYR A 146 -2.84 -16.09 -8.94
N SER A 147 -3.51 -14.98 -8.60
CA SER A 147 -2.85 -13.67 -8.50
C SER A 147 -1.79 -13.62 -7.39
N ILE A 148 -2.09 -14.21 -6.22
CA ILE A 148 -1.17 -14.27 -5.07
C ILE A 148 0.01 -15.20 -5.40
N LYS A 149 -0.24 -16.32 -6.09
CA LYS A 149 0.83 -17.18 -6.59
C LYS A 149 1.73 -16.48 -7.61
N ILE A 150 1.19 -15.61 -8.47
CA ILE A 150 1.99 -14.79 -9.38
C ILE A 150 2.85 -13.80 -8.59
N LEU A 151 2.30 -13.13 -7.57
CA LEU A 151 3.06 -12.25 -6.70
C LEU A 151 4.22 -12.99 -6.00
N ILE A 152 3.95 -14.15 -5.40
CA ILE A 152 4.96 -14.96 -4.71
C ILE A 152 6.02 -15.48 -5.69
N TYR A 153 5.65 -15.86 -6.92
CA TYR A 153 6.62 -16.40 -7.89
C TYR A 153 7.58 -15.35 -8.45
N ILE A 154 7.27 -14.06 -8.31
CA ILE A 154 8.15 -12.96 -8.75
C ILE A 154 9.31 -12.73 -7.74
N PHE A 155 9.20 -13.25 -6.51
CA PHE A 155 10.16 -13.06 -5.41
C PHE A 155 10.66 -14.38 -4.82
#